data_AF-A0A8J5VNE9-F1
#
_entry.id   AF-A0A8J5VNE9-F1
#
_cell.length_a   1.000
_cell.length_b   1.000
_cell.length_c   1.000
_cell.angle_alpha   90.00
_cell.angle_beta   90.00
_cell.angle_gamma   90.00
#
_symmetry.space_group_name_H-M   'P 1'
#
loop_
_entity.id
_entity.type
_entity.pdbx_description
1 polymer ?
#
loop_
_entity_poly.entity_id
_entity_poly.type
_entity_poly.pdbx_seq_one_letter_code
_entity_poly.pdbx_strand_id
1 'polypeptide(L)'
;MLACGDFNSTPGSTPHRLLAMGKVDLKLTHQLPLVSAYSSFARMLGVGYDLEHQRRRMDPATNEPLFTNCMRDFTGTIDYIFYTGLYLKF
;
A
#
# COMPACT_ATOMS: atom_id res chain seq x y z
N MET A 1 -7.29 -10.87 8.61
CA MET A 1 -5.83 -10.81 8.81
C MET A 1 -5.40 -9.35 8.82
N LEU A 2 -4.49 -9.00 9.72
CA LEU A 2 -3.77 -7.74 9.73
C LEU A 2 -2.28 -8.08 9.64
N ALA A 3 -1.58 -7.52 8.66
CA ALA A 3 -0.13 -7.66 8.50
C ALA A 3 0.46 -6.25 8.43
N CYS A 4 1.27 -5.89 9.43
CA CYS A 4 1.85 -4.57 9.51
C CYS A 4 3.30 -4.64 9.99
N GLY A 5 4.13 -3.73 9.50
CA GLY A 5 5.53 -3.63 9.88
C GLY A 5 6.39 -3.01 8.81
N ASP A 6 7.69 -3.05 9.05
CA ASP A 6 8.72 -2.72 8.08
C ASP A 6 9.01 -3.97 7.22
N PHE A 7 8.69 -3.90 5.94
CA PHE A 7 8.90 -4.98 4.98
C PHE A 7 10.22 -4.83 4.23
N ASN A 8 10.94 -3.70 4.40
CA ASN A 8 12.14 -3.35 3.63
C ASN A 8 11.99 -3.59 2.12
N SER A 9 10.78 -3.35 1.60
CA SER A 9 10.35 -3.74 0.25
C SER A 9 9.56 -2.60 -0.39
N THR A 10 10.01 -2.07 -1.52
CA THR A 10 9.34 -0.96 -2.19
C THR A 10 8.07 -1.39 -2.93
N PRO A 11 7.14 -0.46 -3.26
CA PRO A 11 5.99 -0.78 -4.09
C PRO A 11 6.43 -1.40 -5.41
N GLY A 12 5.78 -2.50 -5.80
CA GLY A 12 6.11 -3.25 -7.02
C GLY A 12 7.22 -4.30 -6.87
N SER A 13 7.95 -4.34 -5.76
CA SER A 13 8.87 -5.44 -5.44
C SER A 13 8.14 -6.78 -5.28
N THR A 14 8.87 -7.90 -5.33
CA THR A 14 8.30 -9.25 -5.19
C THR A 14 7.49 -9.44 -3.90
N PRO A 15 8.00 -9.10 -2.69
CA PRO A 15 7.21 -9.25 -1.45
C PRO A 15 5.95 -8.38 -1.46
N HIS A 16 6.07 -7.14 -1.94
CA HIS A 16 4.93 -6.23 -2.07
C HIS A 16 3.87 -6.79 -3.02
N ARG A 17 4.26 -7.23 -4.22
CA ARG A 17 3.32 -7.78 -5.22
C ARG A 17 2.65 -9.05 -4.72
N LEU A 18 3.35 -9.89 -3.96
CA LEU A 18 2.74 -11.08 -3.38
C LEU A 18 1.59 -10.68 -2.47
N LEU A 19 1.78 -9.73 -1.56
CA LEU A 19 0.75 -9.30 -0.61
C LEU A 19 -0.37 -8.48 -1.27
N ALA A 20 -0.02 -7.53 -2.13
CA ALA A 20 -0.98 -6.61 -2.75
C ALA A 20 -1.79 -7.24 -3.89
N MET A 21 -1.20 -8.19 -4.64
CA MET A 21 -1.83 -8.81 -5.82
C MET A 21 -2.17 -10.29 -5.59
N GLY A 22 -1.72 -10.89 -4.49
CA GLY A 22 -1.88 -12.32 -4.22
C GLY A 22 -1.03 -13.23 -5.10
N LYS A 23 -0.15 -12.69 -5.96
CA LYS A 23 0.61 -13.48 -6.95
C LYS A 23 1.83 -12.73 -7.48
N VAL A 24 2.95 -13.45 -7.62
CA VAL A 24 4.15 -12.97 -8.33
C VAL A 24 4.53 -13.91 -9.49
N ASP A 25 4.33 -15.22 -9.34
CA ASP A 25 4.57 -16.23 -10.37
C ASP A 25 3.57 -17.40 -10.26
N LEU A 26 3.86 -18.56 -10.85
CA LEU A 26 2.98 -19.74 -10.78
C LEU A 26 3.07 -20.53 -9.47
N LYS A 27 4.10 -20.31 -8.64
CA LYS A 27 4.37 -21.10 -7.43
C LYS A 27 3.99 -20.35 -6.16
N LEU A 28 4.15 -19.04 -6.15
CA LEU A 28 3.94 -18.19 -4.98
C LEU A 28 2.69 -17.33 -5.16
N THR A 29 1.57 -17.87 -4.65
CA THR A 29 0.25 -17.24 -4.70
C THR A 29 -0.50 -17.39 -3.38
N HIS A 30 -1.37 -16.45 -3.04
CA HIS A 30 -2.33 -16.57 -1.96
C HIS A 30 -3.70 -16.01 -2.37
N GLN A 31 -4.76 -16.43 -1.68
CA GLN A 31 -6.12 -15.95 -1.92
C GLN A 31 -6.61 -14.94 -0.87
N LEU A 32 -5.74 -14.49 0.04
CA LEU A 32 -6.10 -13.47 1.02
C LEU A 32 -6.43 -12.15 0.30
N PRO A 33 -7.63 -11.58 0.48
CA PRO A 33 -8.01 -10.31 -0.15
C PRO A 33 -7.43 -9.16 0.67
N LEU A 34 -6.12 -8.98 0.57
CA LEU A 34 -5.40 -7.95 1.31
C LEU A 34 -5.47 -6.61 0.58
N VAL A 35 -5.64 -5.55 1.36
CA VAL A 35 -5.69 -4.17 0.89
C VAL A 35 -4.66 -3.38 1.69
N SER A 36 -3.84 -2.57 1.01
CA SER A 36 -2.99 -1.59 1.68
C SER A 36 -3.85 -0.48 2.26
N ALA A 37 -3.77 -0.25 3.57
CA ALA A 37 -4.50 0.82 4.23
C ALA A 37 -4.11 2.20 3.70
N TYR A 38 -2.84 2.40 3.32
CA TYR A 38 -2.39 3.65 2.73
C TYR A 38 -3.03 3.89 1.35
N SER A 39 -3.13 2.83 0.53
CA SER A 39 -3.73 2.94 -0.81
C SER A 39 -5.19 3.37 -0.83
N SER A 40 -5.91 3.18 0.28
CA SER A 40 -7.28 3.66 0.45
C SER A 40 -7.37 5.19 0.40
N PHE A 41 -6.36 5.93 0.87
CA PHE A 41 -6.38 7.41 0.85
C PHE A 41 -6.29 7.97 -0.58
N ALA A 42 -5.55 7.31 -1.47
CA ALA A 42 -5.49 7.71 -2.88
C ALA A 42 -6.84 7.52 -3.60
N ARG A 43 -7.62 6.53 -3.16
CA ARG A 43 -8.90 6.12 -3.77
C ARG A 43 -10.12 6.80 -3.15
N MET A 44 -9.96 7.45 -1.99
CA MET A 44 -11.08 8.07 -1.28
C MET A 44 -11.60 9.29 -2.06
N LEU A 45 -12.91 9.30 -2.33
CA LEU A 45 -13.63 10.40 -2.95
C LEU A 45 -14.33 11.20 -1.83
N GLY A 46 -13.94 12.44 -1.59
CA GLY A 46 -14.54 13.29 -0.56
C GLY A 46 -14.04 14.72 -0.60
N VAL A 47 -14.90 15.67 -0.25
CA VAL A 47 -14.58 17.11 -0.22
C VAL A 47 -14.17 17.49 1.20
N GLY A 48 -12.88 17.35 1.51
CA GLY A 48 -12.30 17.74 2.79
C GLY A 48 -10.86 18.21 2.59
N TYR A 49 -10.51 19.35 3.20
CA TYR A 49 -9.17 19.96 3.06
C TYR A 49 -8.04 18.99 3.44
N ASP A 50 -8.27 18.16 4.45
CA ASP A 50 -7.32 17.15 4.91
C ASP A 50 -7.13 16.00 3.90
N LEU A 51 -8.19 15.64 3.16
CA LEU A 51 -8.14 14.57 2.17
C LEU A 51 -7.26 14.92 0.98
N GLU A 52 -7.39 16.14 0.47
CA GLU A 52 -6.55 16.67 -0.61
C GLU A 52 -5.08 16.75 -0.19
N HIS A 53 -4.83 17.07 1.08
CA HIS A 53 -3.47 17.06 1.61
C HIS A 53 -2.90 15.64 1.67
N GLN A 54 -3.67 14.64 2.12
CA GLN A 54 -3.23 13.24 2.10
C GLN A 54 -2.99 12.75 0.66
N ARG A 55 -3.88 13.07 -0.30
CA ARG A 55 -3.73 12.67 -1.71
C ARG A 55 -2.42 13.18 -2.32
N ARG A 56 -1.96 14.39 -1.97
CA ARG A 56 -0.67 14.93 -2.44
C ARG A 56 0.55 14.16 -1.95
N ARG A 57 0.40 13.36 -0.89
CA ARG A 57 1.45 12.51 -0.33
C ARG A 57 1.47 11.11 -0.93
N MET A 58 0.59 10.82 -1.88
CA MET A 58 0.48 9.53 -2.56
C MET A 58 1.12 9.58 -3.94
N ASP A 59 1.81 8.51 -4.32
CA ASP A 59 2.28 8.29 -5.67
C ASP A 59 1.10 7.81 -6.55
N PRO A 60 0.74 8.53 -7.63
CA PRO A 60 -0.38 8.17 -8.48
C PRO A 60 -0.18 6.86 -9.26
N ALA A 61 1.06 6.39 -9.43
CA ALA A 61 1.34 5.15 -10.15
C ALA A 61 1.11 3.90 -9.27
N THR A 62 1.39 4.01 -7.97
CA THR A 62 1.34 2.88 -7.04
C THR A 62 0.16 2.97 -6.08
N ASN A 63 -0.42 4.15 -5.91
CA ASN A 63 -1.35 4.52 -4.85
C ASN A 63 -0.75 4.36 -3.44
N GLU A 64 0.55 4.16 -3.29
CA GLU A 64 1.21 4.12 -1.98
C GLU A 64 1.76 5.51 -1.63
N PRO A 65 2.15 5.78 -0.36
CA PRO A 65 2.76 7.03 0.02
C PRO A 65 4.06 7.28 -0.79
N LEU A 66 4.43 8.54 -0.97
CA LEU A 66 5.71 8.92 -1.56
C LEU A 66 6.90 8.36 -0.75
N PHE A 67 6.75 8.31 0.58
CA PHE A 67 7.69 7.67 1.49
C PHE A 67 7.05 7.29 2.82
N THR A 68 7.55 6.23 3.43
CA THR A 68 7.38 5.91 4.86
C THR A 68 8.71 5.95 5.61
N ASN A 69 9.81 5.79 4.86
CA ASN A 69 11.17 5.92 5.34
C ASN A 69 11.91 7.01 4.54
N CYS A 70 12.63 7.88 5.23
CA CYS A 70 13.38 8.99 4.65
C CYS A 70 14.76 9.08 5.31
N MET A 71 15.75 8.47 4.66
CA MET A 71 17.16 8.51 5.00
C MET A 71 17.96 9.25 3.92
N ARG A 72 19.24 9.50 4.18
CA ARG A 72 20.12 10.28 3.28
C ARG A 72 20.27 9.63 1.90
N ASP A 73 20.37 8.32 1.86
CA ASP A 73 20.64 7.48 0.68
C ASP A 73 19.40 6.78 0.12
N PHE A 74 18.29 6.80 0.87
CA PHE A 74 17.06 6.15 0.48
C PHE A 74 15.85 6.94 0.98
N THR A 75 14.94 7.26 0.07
CA THR A 75 13.61 7.78 0.40
C THR A 75 12.60 6.94 -0.36
N GLY A 76 11.66 6.32 0.37
CA GLY A 76 10.67 5.45 -0.24
C GLY A 76 9.75 4.79 0.77
N THR A 77 8.78 4.04 0.24
CA THR A 77 7.79 3.32 1.03
C THR A 77 8.25 1.89 1.26
N ILE A 78 8.42 1.52 2.52
CA ILE A 78 8.82 0.16 2.94
C ILE A 78 8.02 -0.34 4.14
N ASP A 79 7.25 0.53 4.78
CA ASP A 79 6.35 0.21 5.87
C ASP A 79 4.93 0.05 5.33
N TYR A 80 4.26 -1.04 5.69
CA TYR A 80 2.90 -1.30 5.20
C TYR A 80 1.97 -1.70 6.32
N ILE A 81 0.69 -1.44 6.10
CA ILE A 81 -0.42 -2.00 6.87
C ILE A 81 -1.37 -2.63 5.86
N PHE A 82 -1.33 -3.95 5.76
CA PHE A 82 -2.28 -4.74 4.97
C PHE A 82 -3.37 -5.30 5.88
N TYR A 83 -4.62 -5.10 5.49
CA TYR A 83 -5.77 -5.68 6.18
C TYR A 83 -6.61 -6.49 5.19
N THR A 84 -7.34 -7.48 5.70
CA THR A 84 -8.30 -8.24 4.90
C THR A 84 -9.52 -7.37 4.60
N GLY A 85 -9.70 -6.98 3.34
CA GLY A 85 -10.76 -6.09 2.87
C GLY A 85 -12.08 -6.81 2.57
N LEU A 86 -12.55 -7.71 3.44
CA LEU A 86 -13.72 -8.55 3.15
C LEU A 86 -15.08 -7.84 3.24
N TYR A 87 -15.16 -6.55 3.64
CA TYR A 87 -16.46 -5.91 3.90
C TYR A 87 -16.57 -4.41 3.57
N LEU A 88 -15.64 -3.83 2.82
CA LEU A 88 -15.73 -2.43 2.41
C LEU A 88 -15.78 -2.33 0.88
N LYS A 89 -17.00 -2.41 0.34
CA LYS A 89 -17.33 -1.83 -0.96
C LYS A 89 -17.38 -0.31 -0.75
N PHE A 90 -16.43 0.40 -1.35
CA PHE A 90 -16.59 1.84 -1.60
C PHE A 90 -17.43 2.03 -2.87
#